data_AF-A0A1X2FKH2-F1
#
_entry.id   AF-A0A1X2FKH2-F1
#
_cell.length_a   1.000
_cell.length_b   1.000
_cell.length_c   1.000
_cell.angle_alpha   90.00
_cell.angle_beta   90.00
_cell.angle_gamma   90.00
#
_symmetry.space_group_name_H-M   'P 1'
#
loop_
_entity.id
_entity.type
_entity.pdbx_description
1 polymer ?
#
loop_
_entity_poly.entity_id
_entity_poly.type
_entity_poly.pdbx_seq_one_letter_code
_entity_poly.pdbx_strand_id
1 'polypeptide(L)'
;MLAGFMVTVIAVLAIRDHRLDTHTMALFSAGALTLGLDSYLFSAITGASPPADNALDSYLFSAITGAPPPGDDACKVVWAQGMAASGMLAVGGSVFVCGLGWILVNHVNQKGVKATERRKYLITLAGFLTAAIITTTTVLLAATTIDYLRFVFGNDYTILMFGIALFVVAVSSAEICRRTRAMRAMSPKEEIPTSLGALPAVTYTITTVAIGATVFCGLLAVGALADGLGVRLLAVTAGFFGPCTISVLLAFSVAKPSPQDPLKQKPFPNTVAFLVVLGLVLRRLIKV
;
A
#
# COMPACT_ATOMS: atom_id res chain seq x y z
N MET A 1 9.55 8.72 11.96
CA MET A 1 8.95 9.88 11.24
C MET A 1 9.99 10.92 10.80
N LEU A 2 10.80 11.47 11.71
CA LEU A 2 11.79 12.53 11.39
C LEU A 2 12.80 12.11 10.30
N ALA A 3 13.27 10.85 10.34
CA ALA A 3 14.17 10.31 9.33
C ALA A 3 13.53 10.25 7.93
N GLY A 4 12.25 9.87 7.82
CA GLY A 4 11.54 9.82 6.52
C GLY A 4 11.28 11.20 5.93
N PHE A 5 10.95 12.18 6.78
CA PHE A 5 10.83 13.57 6.37
C PHE A 5 12.18 14.14 5.89
N MET A 6 13.27 13.86 6.61
CA MET A 6 14.62 14.27 6.19
C MET A 6 15.04 13.63 4.86
N VAL A 7 14.78 12.34 4.65
CA VAL A 7 15.03 11.69 3.36
C VAL A 7 14.17 12.30 2.24
N THR A 8 12.93 12.69 2.53
CA THR A 8 12.04 13.35 1.57
C THR A 8 12.58 14.73 1.18
N VAL A 9 12.96 15.54 2.17
CA VAL A 9 13.53 16.87 1.95
C VAL A 9 14.86 16.78 1.21
N ILE A 10 15.74 15.84 1.58
CA ILE A 10 17.03 15.62 0.89
C ILE A 10 16.79 15.15 -0.56
N ALA A 11 15.84 14.25 -0.79
CA ALA A 11 15.49 13.82 -2.14
C ALA A 11 14.95 14.98 -2.97
N VAL A 12 14.03 15.80 -2.43
CA VAL A 12 13.47 16.96 -3.11
C VAL A 12 14.54 18.02 -3.40
N LEU A 13 15.44 18.28 -2.45
CA LEU A 13 16.53 19.24 -2.61
C LEU A 13 17.58 18.77 -3.63
N ALA A 14 17.93 17.48 -3.62
CA ALA A 14 18.88 16.90 -4.58
C ALA A 14 18.36 16.91 -6.04
N ILE A 15 17.07 17.14 -6.22
CA ILE A 15 16.37 17.06 -7.51
C ILE A 15 16.14 18.46 -8.13
N ARG A 16 16.30 19.55 -7.36
CA ARG A 16 15.94 20.91 -7.76
C ARG A 16 16.62 21.40 -9.06
N ASP A 17 17.76 20.83 -9.44
CA ASP A 17 18.53 21.23 -10.63
C ASP A 17 18.16 20.51 -11.94
N HIS A 18 17.31 19.48 -11.91
CA HIS A 18 17.00 18.70 -13.10
C HIS A 18 15.50 18.65 -13.39
N ARG A 19 15.13 18.77 -14.68
CA ARG A 19 13.76 18.56 -15.22
C ARG A 19 13.33 17.10 -15.02
N LEU A 20 13.13 16.71 -13.78
CA LEU A 20 12.59 15.40 -13.40
C LEU A 20 11.08 15.42 -13.57
N ASP A 21 10.52 14.26 -13.95
CA ASP A 21 9.08 14.12 -14.19
C ASP A 21 8.29 14.49 -12.94
N THR A 22 7.53 15.59 -13.01
CA THR A 22 6.67 16.11 -11.93
C THR A 22 5.79 15.03 -11.31
N HIS A 23 5.39 14.02 -12.09
CA HIS A 23 4.60 12.88 -11.64
C HIS A 23 5.32 11.96 -10.64
N THR A 24 6.62 11.71 -10.82
CA THR A 24 7.39 10.86 -9.89
C THR A 24 7.60 11.56 -8.54
N MET A 25 7.81 12.89 -8.57
CA MET A 25 7.84 13.71 -7.35
C MET A 25 6.48 13.71 -6.64
N ALA A 26 5.38 13.83 -7.40
CA ALA A 26 4.04 13.78 -6.82
C ALA A 26 3.75 12.43 -6.16
N LEU A 27 4.13 11.32 -6.80
CA LEU A 27 3.99 9.98 -6.24
C LEU A 27 4.82 9.82 -4.95
N PHE A 28 6.07 10.28 -4.97
CA PHE A 28 6.96 10.27 -3.81
C PHE A 28 6.40 11.10 -2.64
N SER A 29 5.91 12.32 -2.94
CA SER A 29 5.29 13.20 -1.95
C SER A 29 4.00 12.59 -1.36
N ALA A 30 3.16 11.96 -2.18
CA ALA A 30 1.98 11.26 -1.70
C ALA A 30 2.33 10.07 -0.78
N GLY A 31 3.40 9.33 -1.10
CA GLY A 31 3.93 8.27 -0.24
C GLY A 31 4.41 8.83 1.11
N ALA A 32 5.18 9.91 1.10
CA ALA A 32 5.65 10.59 2.32
C ALA A 32 4.50 11.13 3.17
N LEU A 33 3.49 11.75 2.55
CA LEU A 33 2.28 12.22 3.24
C LEU A 33 1.52 11.05 3.89
N THR A 34 1.37 9.94 3.16
CA THR A 34 0.67 8.74 3.67
C THR A 34 1.37 8.14 4.88
N LEU A 35 2.70 8.00 4.83
CA LEU A 35 3.52 7.59 6.00
C LEU A 35 3.42 8.61 7.15
N GLY A 36 3.24 9.89 6.80
CA GLY A 36 2.96 10.96 7.73
C GLY A 36 1.68 10.72 8.54
N LEU A 37 0.58 10.52 7.83
CA LEU A 37 -0.73 10.24 8.42
C LEU A 37 -0.75 8.92 9.19
N ASP A 38 -0.04 7.90 8.70
CA ASP A 38 0.12 6.62 9.38
C ASP A 38 0.79 6.75 10.75
N SER A 39 1.90 7.48 10.85
CA SER A 39 2.56 7.69 12.14
C SER A 39 1.69 8.49 13.11
N TYR A 40 0.90 9.45 12.60
CA TYR A 40 -0.09 10.16 13.40
C TYR A 40 -1.16 9.21 13.95
N LEU A 41 -1.69 8.31 13.12
CA LEU A 41 -2.67 7.31 13.57
C LEU A 41 -2.07 6.34 14.59
N PHE A 42 -0.87 5.82 14.37
CA PHE A 42 -0.22 4.96 15.35
C PHE A 42 -0.02 5.69 16.69
N SER A 43 0.40 6.96 16.65
CA SER A 43 0.52 7.79 17.86
C SER A 43 -0.84 7.97 18.56
N ALA A 44 -1.92 8.19 17.81
CA ALA A 44 -3.27 8.33 18.34
C ALA A 44 -3.76 7.02 18.98
N ILE A 45 -3.53 5.87 18.33
CA ILE A 45 -3.88 4.54 18.84
C ILE A 45 -3.13 4.25 20.14
N THR A 46 -1.82 4.52 20.19
CA THR A 46 -1.01 4.30 21.40
C THR A 46 -1.35 5.27 22.54
N GLY A 47 -1.90 6.45 22.21
CA GLY A 47 -2.30 7.47 23.17
C GLY A 47 -3.72 7.29 23.71
N ALA A 48 -4.49 6.35 23.17
CA ALA A 48 -5.84 6.05 23.64
C ALA A 48 -5.77 5.27 24.96
N SER A 49 -5.90 5.99 26.08
CA SER A 49 -6.08 5.37 27.40
C SER A 49 -7.52 4.83 27.53
N PRO A 50 -7.73 3.64 28.12
CA PRO A 50 -9.07 3.17 28.43
C PRO A 50 -9.77 4.16 29.39
N PRO A 51 -11.09 4.38 29.27
CA PRO A 51 -11.83 5.26 30.16
C PRO A 51 -11.63 4.85 31.62
N ALA A 52 -11.28 5.83 32.46
CA ALA A 52 -10.57 5.64 33.73
C ALA A 52 -11.44 5.25 34.92
N ASP A 53 -12.75 5.07 34.74
CA ASP A 53 -13.65 5.14 35.90
C ASP A 53 -13.70 3.85 36.74
N ASN A 54 -13.07 2.76 36.27
CA ASN A 54 -13.02 1.44 36.94
C ASN A 54 -12.23 0.36 36.16
N ALA A 55 -11.52 0.71 35.08
CA ALA A 55 -10.93 -0.25 34.15
C ALA A 55 -9.63 -0.94 34.67
N LEU A 56 -8.90 -0.31 35.58
CA LEU A 56 -7.61 -0.81 36.07
C LEU A 56 -7.75 -2.14 36.84
N ASP A 57 -8.82 -2.27 37.64
CA ASP A 57 -9.14 -3.51 38.34
C ASP A 57 -9.60 -4.62 37.38
N SER A 58 -10.28 -4.25 36.29
CA SER A 58 -10.81 -5.22 35.33
C SER A 58 -9.73 -5.80 34.40
N TYR A 59 -8.72 -5.01 34.02
CA TYR A 59 -7.58 -5.50 33.23
C TYR A 59 -6.60 -6.34 34.07
N LEU A 60 -6.36 -5.95 35.33
CA LEU A 60 -5.53 -6.73 36.26
C LEU A 60 -6.21 -8.07 36.62
N PHE A 61 -7.52 -8.07 36.85
CA PHE A 61 -8.29 -9.28 37.13
C PHE A 61 -8.33 -10.23 35.92
N SER A 62 -8.45 -9.71 34.69
CA SER A 62 -8.36 -10.53 33.46
C SER A 62 -6.97 -11.16 33.29
N ALA A 63 -5.90 -10.40 33.57
CA ALA A 63 -4.52 -10.89 33.53
C ALA A 63 -4.24 -12.00 34.58
N ILE A 64 -4.95 -11.98 35.72
CA ILE A 64 -4.77 -12.96 36.81
C ILE A 64 -5.71 -14.17 36.66
N THR A 65 -6.92 -13.98 36.16
CA THR A 65 -7.96 -15.05 36.14
C THR A 65 -8.15 -15.71 34.78
N GLY A 66 -7.58 -15.16 33.71
CA GLY A 66 -7.79 -15.65 32.34
C GLY A 66 -9.21 -15.46 31.82
N ALA A 67 -10.08 -14.75 32.56
CA ALA A 67 -11.42 -14.40 32.10
C ALA A 67 -11.34 -13.24 31.10
N PRO A 68 -12.11 -13.27 29.98
CA PRO A 68 -12.15 -12.16 29.04
C PRO A 68 -12.74 -10.90 29.72
N PRO A 69 -12.11 -9.73 29.59
CA PRO A 69 -12.57 -8.52 30.25
C PRO A 69 -13.90 -8.06 29.61
N PRO A 70 -14.82 -7.43 30.39
CA PRO A 70 -16.10 -6.89 29.90
C PRO A 70 -15.91 -5.59 29.08
N GLY A 71 -15.01 -5.60 28.09
CA GLY A 71 -14.58 -4.46 27.28
C GLY A 71 -14.15 -4.85 25.86
N ASP A 72 -14.72 -5.94 25.32
CA ASP A 72 -14.39 -6.48 23.99
C ASP A 72 -14.52 -5.45 22.86
N ASP A 73 -15.37 -4.44 23.00
CA ASP A 73 -15.65 -3.47 21.94
C ASP A 73 -14.52 -2.44 21.77
N ALA A 74 -13.89 -2.00 22.86
CA ALA A 74 -12.72 -1.12 22.77
C ALA A 74 -11.54 -1.82 22.08
N CYS A 75 -11.34 -3.11 22.37
CA CYS A 75 -10.30 -3.91 21.73
C CYS A 75 -10.57 -4.07 20.21
N LYS A 76 -11.83 -4.34 19.82
CA LYS A 76 -12.22 -4.45 18.40
C LYS A 76 -12.01 -3.14 17.64
N VAL A 77 -12.31 -1.99 18.26
CA VAL A 77 -12.07 -0.67 17.66
C VAL A 77 -10.58 -0.41 17.44
N VAL A 78 -9.75 -0.68 18.45
CA VAL A 78 -8.28 -0.53 18.35
C VAL A 78 -7.73 -1.44 17.26
N TRP A 79 -8.20 -2.68 17.16
CA TRP A 79 -7.83 -3.59 16.08
C TRP A 79 -8.26 -3.08 14.69
N ALA A 80 -9.47 -2.52 14.56
CA ALA A 80 -9.94 -1.94 13.31
C ALA A 80 -9.11 -0.71 12.88
N GLN A 81 -8.74 0.14 13.83
CA GLN A 81 -7.85 1.28 13.59
C GLN A 81 -6.43 0.83 13.21
N GLY A 82 -5.89 -0.16 13.91
CA GLY A 82 -4.58 -0.75 13.63
C GLY A 82 -4.52 -1.40 12.25
N MET A 83 -5.62 -2.01 11.79
CA MET A 83 -5.73 -2.55 10.43
C MET A 83 -5.66 -1.45 9.36
N ALA A 84 -6.40 -0.36 9.54
CA ALA A 84 -6.36 0.78 8.62
C ALA A 84 -4.96 1.45 8.60
N ALA A 85 -4.34 1.64 9.77
CA ALA A 85 -2.97 2.15 9.87
C ALA A 85 -1.98 1.23 9.13
N SER A 86 -1.98 -0.07 9.43
CA SER A 86 -1.12 -1.05 8.74
C SER A 86 -1.26 -1.01 7.21
N GLY A 87 -2.49 -0.81 6.71
CA GLY A 87 -2.74 -0.62 5.28
C GLY A 87 -2.08 0.64 4.72
N MET A 88 -2.19 1.77 5.41
CA MET A 88 -1.53 3.02 5.02
C MET A 88 -0.01 2.91 5.08
N LEU A 89 0.55 2.26 6.10
CA LEU A 89 1.99 1.98 6.19
C LEU A 89 2.47 1.20 4.96
N ALA A 90 1.72 0.16 4.56
CA ALA A 90 2.05 -0.64 3.38
C ALA A 90 1.95 0.14 2.08
N VAL A 91 0.89 0.93 1.90
CA VAL A 91 0.73 1.82 0.74
C VAL A 91 1.85 2.84 0.69
N GLY A 92 2.03 3.60 1.76
CA GLY A 92 3.04 4.66 1.85
C GLY A 92 4.45 4.12 1.62
N GLY A 93 4.80 3.00 2.25
CA GLY A 93 6.10 2.35 2.08
C GLY A 93 6.35 1.86 0.66
N SER A 94 5.36 1.20 0.05
CA SER A 94 5.48 0.68 -1.33
C SER A 94 5.63 1.82 -2.34
N VAL A 95 4.81 2.86 -2.22
CA VAL A 95 4.83 4.04 -3.08
C VAL A 95 6.14 4.81 -2.93
N PHE A 96 6.61 5.01 -1.70
CA PHE A 96 7.84 5.72 -1.40
C PHE A 96 9.07 5.00 -2.01
N VAL A 97 9.17 3.68 -1.80
CA VAL A 97 10.25 2.85 -2.35
C VAL A 97 10.21 2.83 -3.89
N CYS A 98 9.01 2.67 -4.47
CA CYS A 98 8.83 2.69 -5.92
C CYS A 98 9.23 4.06 -6.51
N GLY A 99 8.78 5.16 -5.89
CA GLY A 99 9.12 6.53 -6.29
C GLY A 99 10.62 6.79 -6.27
N LEU A 100 11.31 6.39 -5.20
CA LEU A 100 12.78 6.51 -5.10
C LEU A 100 13.50 5.70 -6.18
N GLY A 101 13.05 4.47 -6.43
CA GLY A 101 13.62 3.62 -7.48
C GLY A 101 13.55 4.28 -8.86
N TRP A 102 12.42 4.90 -9.19
CA TRP A 102 12.23 5.57 -10.48
C TRP A 102 12.98 6.89 -10.61
N ILE A 103 13.05 7.68 -9.54
CA ILE A 103 13.87 8.92 -9.51
C ILE A 103 15.34 8.58 -9.80
N LEU A 104 15.86 7.50 -9.20
CA LEU A 104 17.25 7.07 -9.40
C LEU A 104 17.52 6.62 -10.85
N VAL A 105 16.57 5.90 -11.45
CA VAL A 105 16.63 5.51 -12.86
C VAL A 105 16.64 6.75 -13.78
N ASN A 106 15.76 7.71 -13.51
CA ASN A 106 15.65 8.94 -14.29
C ASN A 106 16.92 9.82 -14.18
N HIS A 107 17.52 9.91 -12.99
CA HIS A 107 18.75 10.66 -12.77
C HIS A 107 19.93 10.11 -13.59
N VAL A 108 20.05 8.78 -13.71
CA VAL A 108 21.12 8.16 -14.52
C VAL A 108 20.86 8.29 -16.01
N ASN A 109 19.59 8.35 -16.45
CA ASN A 109 19.26 8.56 -17.85
C ASN A 109 19.79 9.91 -18.38
N GLN A 110 19.83 10.94 -17.54
CA GLN A 110 20.30 12.27 -17.92
C GLN A 110 21.83 12.38 -18.11
N LYS A 111 22.63 11.43 -17.61
CA LYS A 111 24.11 11.52 -17.60
C LYS A 111 24.82 10.90 -18.82
N GLY A 112 24.11 10.38 -19.82
CA GLY A 112 24.68 10.00 -21.12
C GLY A 112 25.46 8.66 -21.21
N VAL A 113 25.80 8.27 -22.45
CA VAL A 113 26.07 6.93 -23.02
C VAL A 113 26.95 5.93 -22.24
N LYS A 114 27.90 6.36 -21.38
CA LYS A 114 28.65 5.44 -20.48
C LYS A 114 27.75 4.82 -19.38
N ALA A 115 26.51 5.30 -19.26
CA ALA A 115 25.52 4.86 -18.29
C ALA A 115 24.73 3.60 -18.68
N THR A 116 24.98 2.94 -19.81
CA THR A 116 24.11 1.84 -20.30
C THR A 116 24.07 0.63 -19.35
N GLU A 117 25.23 0.12 -18.91
CA GLU A 117 25.28 -1.00 -17.94
C GLU A 117 24.78 -0.58 -16.55
N ARG A 118 25.14 0.63 -16.11
CA ARG A 118 24.65 1.19 -14.84
C ARG A 118 23.14 1.39 -14.85
N ARG A 119 22.56 1.77 -16.00
CA ARG A 119 21.10 1.91 -16.23
C ARG A 119 20.40 0.56 -16.12
N LYS A 120 20.93 -0.49 -16.78
CA LYS A 120 20.37 -1.86 -16.67
C LYS A 120 20.38 -2.36 -15.22
N TYR A 121 21.47 -2.12 -14.49
CA TYR A 121 21.57 -2.46 -13.07
C TYR A 121 20.54 -1.69 -12.22
N LEU A 122 20.40 -0.38 -12.41
CA LEU A 122 19.45 0.43 -11.65
C LEU A 122 17.98 0.09 -11.94
N ILE A 123 17.63 -0.17 -13.20
CA ILE A 123 16.27 -0.63 -13.56
C ILE A 123 15.98 -1.99 -12.91
N THR A 124 16.98 -2.87 -12.85
CA THR A 124 16.89 -4.16 -12.15
C THR A 124 16.69 -3.97 -10.66
N LEU A 125 17.49 -3.11 -10.05
CA LEU A 125 17.45 -2.83 -8.63
C LEU A 125 16.10 -2.21 -8.24
N ALA A 126 15.60 -1.23 -9.00
CA ALA A 126 14.31 -0.60 -8.77
C ALA A 126 13.15 -1.61 -8.92
N GLY A 127 13.18 -2.46 -9.95
CA GLY A 127 12.20 -3.53 -10.13
C GLY A 127 12.23 -4.54 -8.98
N PHE A 128 13.43 -4.94 -8.54
CA PHE A 128 13.61 -5.86 -7.42
C PHE A 128 13.14 -5.26 -6.10
N LEU A 129 13.50 -4.01 -5.78
CA LEU A 129 13.03 -3.32 -4.58
C LEU A 129 11.50 -3.21 -4.55
N THR A 130 10.89 -2.89 -5.71
CA THR A 130 9.43 -2.78 -5.83
C THR A 130 8.75 -4.14 -5.63
N ALA A 131 9.29 -5.21 -6.20
CA ALA A 131 8.77 -6.56 -5.99
C ALA A 131 8.93 -7.01 -4.53
N ALA A 132 10.08 -6.74 -3.91
CA ALA A 132 10.37 -7.08 -2.52
C ALA A 132 9.42 -6.35 -1.56
N ILE A 133 9.24 -5.04 -1.71
CA ILE A 133 8.36 -4.27 -0.82
C ILE A 133 6.89 -4.67 -0.98
N ILE A 134 6.41 -4.90 -2.20
CA ILE A 134 5.03 -5.37 -2.43
C ILE A 134 4.83 -6.76 -1.83
N THR A 135 5.80 -7.66 -1.98
CA THR A 135 5.72 -9.00 -1.40
C THR A 135 5.66 -8.94 0.13
N THR A 136 6.61 -8.25 0.75
CA THR A 136 6.69 -8.13 2.21
C THR A 136 5.44 -7.47 2.78
N THR A 137 4.99 -6.35 2.19
CA THR A 137 3.78 -5.67 2.67
C THR A 137 2.53 -6.52 2.48
N THR A 138 2.36 -7.20 1.35
CA THR A 138 1.18 -8.06 1.12
C THR A 138 1.13 -9.24 2.09
N VAL A 139 2.27 -9.88 2.37
CA VAL A 139 2.36 -10.97 3.35
C VAL A 139 2.08 -10.48 4.76
N LEU A 140 2.64 -9.32 5.14
CA LEU A 140 2.39 -8.72 6.45
C LEU A 140 0.91 -8.36 6.62
N LEU A 141 0.30 -7.74 5.60
CA LEU A 141 -1.13 -7.40 5.59
C LEU A 141 -2.02 -8.63 5.64
N ALA A 142 -1.62 -9.72 4.98
CA ALA A 142 -2.36 -10.98 5.06
C ALA A 142 -2.34 -11.54 6.48
N ALA A 143 -1.18 -11.57 7.13
CA ALA A 143 -1.04 -12.03 8.51
C ALA A 143 -1.89 -11.19 9.47
N THR A 144 -1.78 -9.86 9.41
CA THR A 144 -2.57 -8.97 10.28
C THR A 144 -4.06 -9.09 10.02
N THR A 145 -4.49 -9.28 8.77
CA THR A 145 -5.91 -9.49 8.46
C THR A 145 -6.42 -10.83 8.99
N ILE A 146 -5.60 -11.88 8.97
CA ILE A 146 -5.99 -13.19 9.52
C ILE A 146 -6.19 -13.08 11.03
N ASP A 147 -5.27 -12.43 11.74
CA ASP A 147 -5.39 -12.22 13.18
C ASP A 147 -6.62 -11.37 13.52
N TYR A 148 -6.87 -10.30 12.74
CA TYR A 148 -8.06 -9.48 12.85
C TYR A 148 -9.35 -10.29 12.64
N LEU A 149 -9.43 -11.08 11.57
CA LEU A 149 -10.63 -11.85 11.25
C LEU A 149 -10.90 -12.95 12.29
N ARG A 150 -9.84 -13.60 12.79
CA ARG A 150 -9.95 -14.58 13.87
C ARG A 150 -10.49 -13.94 15.14
N PHE A 151 -9.98 -12.76 15.50
CA PHE A 151 -10.39 -12.06 16.71
C PHE A 151 -11.84 -11.53 16.61
N VAL A 152 -12.22 -10.96 15.45
CA VAL A 152 -13.50 -10.25 15.30
C VAL A 152 -14.66 -11.18 14.89
N PHE A 153 -14.39 -12.20 14.07
CA PHE A 153 -15.42 -13.10 13.55
C PHE A 153 -15.35 -14.52 14.11
N GLY A 154 -14.29 -14.89 14.83
CA GLY A 154 -14.14 -16.22 15.44
C GLY A 154 -14.01 -17.38 14.46
N ASN A 155 -13.87 -17.09 13.15
CA ASN A 155 -13.84 -18.11 12.10
C ASN A 155 -12.47 -18.13 11.40
N ASP A 156 -12.01 -19.33 11.01
CA ASP A 156 -10.69 -19.53 10.40
C ASP A 156 -10.70 -19.24 8.90
N TYR A 157 -10.43 -17.99 8.53
CA TYR A 157 -10.27 -17.54 7.13
C TYR A 157 -8.83 -17.65 6.60
N THR A 158 -7.94 -18.34 7.32
CA THR A 158 -6.50 -18.41 7.05
C THR A 158 -6.19 -18.82 5.60
N ILE A 159 -6.79 -19.91 5.13
CA ILE A 159 -6.52 -20.45 3.77
C ILE A 159 -6.97 -19.46 2.70
N LEU A 160 -8.14 -18.83 2.88
CA LEU A 160 -8.69 -17.88 1.91
C LEU A 160 -7.80 -16.63 1.79
N MET A 161 -7.42 -16.03 2.93
CA MET A 161 -6.62 -14.81 2.96
C MET A 161 -5.19 -15.04 2.45
N PHE A 162 -4.55 -16.15 2.81
CA PHE A 162 -3.25 -16.53 2.24
C PHE A 162 -3.34 -16.78 0.74
N GLY A 163 -4.40 -17.44 0.26
CA GLY A 163 -4.62 -17.68 -1.17
C GLY A 163 -4.73 -16.37 -1.96
N ILE A 164 -5.48 -15.39 -1.44
CA ILE A 164 -5.61 -14.07 -2.07
C ILE A 164 -4.28 -13.32 -2.05
N ALA A 165 -3.57 -13.33 -0.92
CA ALA A 165 -2.27 -12.68 -0.80
C ALA A 165 -1.24 -13.27 -1.79
N LEU A 166 -1.15 -14.60 -1.89
CA LEU A 166 -0.31 -15.29 -2.87
C LEU A 166 -0.68 -14.92 -4.30
N PHE A 167 -1.98 -14.83 -4.61
CA PHE A 167 -2.45 -14.41 -5.93
C PHE A 167 -2.02 -12.97 -6.25
N VAL A 168 -2.23 -12.02 -5.32
CA VAL A 168 -1.81 -10.62 -5.47
C VAL A 168 -0.30 -10.52 -5.69
N VAL A 169 0.50 -11.24 -4.89
CA VAL A 169 1.96 -11.27 -5.00
C VAL A 169 2.39 -11.85 -6.34
N ALA A 170 1.78 -12.97 -6.77
CA ALA A 170 2.12 -13.61 -8.04
C ALA A 170 1.82 -12.71 -9.24
N VAL A 171 0.62 -12.10 -9.28
CA VAL A 171 0.23 -11.19 -10.36
C VAL A 171 1.13 -9.95 -10.40
N SER A 172 1.36 -9.32 -9.25
CA SER A 172 2.19 -8.11 -9.16
C SER A 172 3.64 -8.39 -9.54
N SER A 173 4.21 -9.47 -9.01
CA SER A 173 5.60 -9.88 -9.31
C SER A 173 5.77 -10.28 -10.78
N ALA A 174 4.80 -10.98 -11.37
CA ALA A 174 4.84 -11.35 -12.78
C ALA A 174 4.82 -10.11 -13.69
N GLU A 175 3.96 -9.12 -13.40
CA GLU A 175 3.89 -7.87 -14.15
C GLU A 175 5.16 -7.03 -14.01
N ILE A 176 5.72 -6.91 -12.80
CA ILE A 176 6.98 -6.22 -12.56
C ILE A 176 8.10 -6.92 -13.35
N CYS A 177 8.26 -8.24 -13.20
CA CYS A 177 9.26 -9.01 -13.93
C CYS A 177 9.14 -8.84 -15.45
N ARG A 178 7.92 -8.92 -15.98
CA ARG A 178 7.65 -8.76 -17.42
C ARG A 178 8.06 -7.37 -17.91
N ARG A 179 7.70 -6.32 -17.17
CA ARG A 179 8.02 -4.93 -17.54
C ARG A 179 9.49 -4.59 -17.35
N THR A 180 10.11 -5.04 -16.26
CA THR A 180 11.55 -4.90 -16.06
C THR A 180 12.33 -5.57 -17.20
N ARG A 181 11.92 -6.77 -17.65
CA ARG A 181 12.52 -7.43 -18.81
C ARG A 181 12.32 -6.63 -20.10
N ALA A 182 11.12 -6.14 -20.36
CA ALA A 182 10.84 -5.30 -21.53
C ALA A 182 11.70 -4.02 -21.56
N MET A 183 11.88 -3.38 -20.40
CA MET A 183 12.69 -2.16 -20.29
C MET A 183 14.19 -2.42 -20.46
N ARG A 184 14.68 -3.59 -20.03
CA ARG A 184 16.07 -4.00 -20.29
C ARG A 184 16.35 -4.27 -21.76
N ALA A 185 15.33 -4.64 -22.53
CA ALA A 185 15.44 -4.91 -23.96
C ALA A 185 15.43 -3.64 -24.83
N MET A 186 15.04 -2.48 -24.27
CA MET A 186 15.02 -1.22 -25.00
C MET A 186 16.44 -0.74 -25.35
N SER A 187 16.58 -0.18 -26.56
CA SER A 187 17.85 0.37 -27.04
C SER A 187 18.29 1.59 -26.21
N PRO A 188 19.60 1.82 -26.01
CA PRO A 188 20.10 2.97 -25.26
C PRO A 188 19.69 4.33 -25.84
N LYS A 189 19.37 4.37 -27.14
CA LYS A 189 18.97 5.60 -27.86
C LYS A 189 17.48 5.89 -27.78
N GLU A 190 16.67 4.96 -27.27
CA GLU A 190 15.24 5.13 -27.18
C GLU A 190 14.91 5.85 -25.87
N GLU A 191 14.37 7.06 -25.99
CA GLU A 191 13.87 7.80 -24.84
C GLU A 191 12.74 6.99 -24.20
N ILE A 192 12.83 6.75 -22.89
CA ILE A 192 11.75 6.10 -22.15
C ILE A 192 10.56 7.04 -22.26
N PRO A 193 9.45 6.64 -22.91
CA PRO A 193 8.30 7.51 -23.00
C PRO A 193 7.74 7.64 -21.58
N THR A 194 7.94 8.81 -20.99
CA THR A 194 7.38 9.21 -19.69
C THR A 194 5.89 9.56 -19.82
N SER A 195 5.20 8.95 -20.80
CA SER A 195 3.75 8.90 -20.93
C SER A 195 3.18 8.08 -19.77
N LEU A 196 3.22 8.71 -18.60
CA LEU A 196 2.78 8.24 -17.30
C LEU A 196 1.25 8.35 -17.20
N GLY A 197 0.52 7.75 -18.14
CA GLY A 197 -0.94 7.96 -18.25
C GLY A 197 -1.71 7.58 -16.98
N ALA A 198 -1.31 6.51 -16.29
CA ALA A 198 -1.97 6.07 -15.07
C ALA A 198 -1.40 6.69 -13.79
N LEU A 199 -0.25 7.37 -13.84
CA LEU A 199 0.44 7.81 -12.62
C LEU A 199 -0.35 8.88 -11.83
N PRO A 200 -1.00 9.88 -12.46
CA PRO A 200 -1.86 10.82 -11.76
C PRO A 200 -3.01 10.12 -11.04
N ALA A 201 -3.67 9.15 -11.70
CA ALA A 201 -4.76 8.39 -11.11
C ALA A 201 -4.30 7.59 -9.88
N VAL A 202 -3.11 6.99 -9.94
CA VAL A 202 -2.51 6.29 -8.79
C VAL A 202 -2.25 7.25 -7.63
N THR A 203 -1.65 8.41 -7.88
CA THR A 203 -1.40 9.43 -6.85
C THR A 203 -2.70 9.88 -6.19
N TYR A 204 -3.73 10.22 -6.96
CA TYR A 204 -5.04 10.60 -6.40
C TYR A 204 -5.68 9.47 -5.58
N THR A 205 -5.55 8.22 -6.04
CA THR A 205 -6.08 7.06 -5.31
C THR A 205 -5.38 6.89 -3.96
N ILE A 206 -4.05 6.99 -3.93
CA ILE A 206 -3.26 6.89 -2.69
C ILE A 206 -3.67 7.99 -1.70
N THR A 207 -3.72 9.25 -2.14
CA THR A 207 -4.10 10.38 -1.28
C THR A 207 -5.52 10.22 -0.76
N THR A 208 -6.45 9.78 -1.61
CA THR A 208 -7.85 9.55 -1.22
C THR A 208 -7.97 8.43 -0.19
N VAL A 209 -7.25 7.31 -0.38
CA VAL A 209 -7.23 6.20 0.58
C VAL A 209 -6.62 6.63 1.91
N ALA A 210 -5.53 7.41 1.89
CA ALA A 210 -4.88 7.89 3.11
C ALA A 210 -5.79 8.83 3.92
N ILE A 211 -6.42 9.81 3.25
CA ILE A 211 -7.39 10.70 3.91
C ILE A 211 -8.59 9.91 4.42
N GLY A 212 -9.15 9.01 3.59
CA GLY A 212 -10.30 8.19 3.96
C GLY A 212 -10.03 7.30 5.17
N ALA A 213 -8.88 6.64 5.22
CA ALA A 213 -8.47 5.82 6.36
C ALA A 213 -8.25 6.67 7.63
N THR A 214 -7.66 7.87 7.50
CA THR A 214 -7.48 8.79 8.62
C THR A 214 -8.82 9.26 9.20
N VAL A 215 -9.75 9.68 8.33
CA VAL A 215 -11.11 10.09 8.72
C VAL A 215 -11.85 8.92 9.36
N PHE A 216 -11.76 7.73 8.78
CA PHE A 216 -12.35 6.52 9.34
C PHE A 216 -11.85 6.24 10.77
N CYS A 217 -10.54 6.26 10.99
CA CYS A 217 -9.98 6.04 12.32
C CYS A 217 -10.39 7.14 13.32
N GLY A 218 -10.46 8.40 12.89
CA GLY A 218 -10.97 9.50 13.71
C GLY A 218 -12.44 9.34 14.11
N LEU A 219 -13.30 8.93 13.16
CA LEU A 219 -14.72 8.66 13.43
C LEU A 219 -14.92 7.46 14.37
N LEU A 220 -14.07 6.43 14.24
CA LEU A 220 -14.02 5.32 15.19
C LEU A 220 -13.61 5.77 16.59
N ALA A 221 -12.62 6.65 16.71
CA ALA A 221 -12.11 7.12 18.00
C ALA A 221 -13.14 7.90 18.81
N VAL A 222 -14.04 8.65 18.14
CA VAL A 222 -15.12 9.41 18.80
C VAL A 222 -16.41 8.59 19.00
N GLY A 223 -16.41 7.30 18.65
CA GLY A 223 -17.59 6.42 18.76
C GLY A 223 -18.74 6.80 17.81
N ALA A 224 -18.49 7.61 16.77
CA ALA A 224 -19.52 8.03 15.82
C ALA A 224 -19.95 6.88 14.88
N LEU A 225 -19.11 5.86 14.74
CA LEU A 225 -19.40 4.65 13.99
C LEU A 225 -19.80 3.55 14.96
N ALA A 226 -21.08 3.18 14.95
CA ALA A 226 -21.57 2.04 15.72
C ALA A 226 -20.88 0.75 15.27
N ASP A 227 -20.65 -0.17 16.21
CA ASP A 227 -20.09 -1.50 15.96
C ASP A 227 -21.02 -2.32 15.06
N GLY A 228 -20.89 -2.12 13.75
CA GLY A 228 -21.66 -2.78 12.72
C GLY A 228 -20.77 -3.55 11.76
N LEU A 229 -21.36 -4.51 11.05
CA LEU A 229 -20.69 -5.26 9.98
C LEU A 229 -20.02 -4.33 8.96
N GLY A 230 -20.64 -3.17 8.67
CA GLY A 230 -20.10 -2.18 7.75
C GLY A 230 -18.74 -1.62 8.18
N VAL A 231 -18.55 -1.34 9.47
CA VAL A 231 -17.28 -0.82 10.02
C VAL A 231 -16.17 -1.86 9.89
N ARG A 232 -16.50 -3.13 10.19
CA ARG A 232 -15.56 -4.26 10.09
C ARG A 232 -15.14 -4.49 8.63
N LEU A 233 -16.09 -4.47 7.70
CA LEU A 233 -15.80 -4.58 6.27
C LEU A 233 -14.98 -3.38 5.77
N LEU A 234 -15.26 -2.17 6.27
CA LEU A 234 -14.48 -1.00 5.91
C LEU A 234 -13.04 -1.10 6.41
N ALA A 235 -12.82 -1.61 7.63
CA ALA A 235 -11.48 -1.85 8.17
C ALA A 235 -10.68 -2.86 7.34
N VAL A 236 -11.30 -3.97 6.92
CA VAL A 236 -10.66 -4.95 6.01
C VAL A 236 -10.40 -4.34 4.63
N THR A 237 -11.33 -3.52 4.13
CA THR A 237 -11.18 -2.87 2.82
C THR A 237 -10.05 -1.85 2.84
N ALA A 238 -9.98 -1.00 3.87
CA ALA A 238 -8.93 0.00 4.04
C ALA A 238 -7.58 -0.65 4.37
N GLY A 239 -7.57 -1.71 5.18
CA GLY A 239 -6.36 -2.37 5.67
C GLY A 239 -5.72 -3.38 4.72
N PHE A 240 -6.52 -4.10 3.91
CA PHE A 240 -6.01 -5.17 3.04
C PHE A 240 -6.25 -4.88 1.56
N PHE A 241 -7.52 -4.67 1.17
CA PHE A 241 -7.89 -4.60 -0.25
C PHE A 241 -7.43 -3.30 -0.92
N GLY A 242 -7.50 -2.16 -0.22
CA GLY A 242 -6.98 -0.88 -0.70
C GLY A 242 -5.49 -0.96 -1.02
N PRO A 243 -4.63 -1.39 -0.08
CA PRO A 243 -3.21 -1.58 -0.32
C PRO A 243 -2.90 -2.58 -1.43
N CYS A 244 -3.59 -3.72 -1.49
CA CYS A 244 -3.42 -4.68 -2.58
C CYS A 244 -3.76 -4.07 -3.95
N THR A 245 -4.86 -3.30 -4.03
CA THR A 245 -5.27 -2.62 -5.26
C THR A 245 -4.22 -1.59 -5.69
N ILE A 246 -3.70 -0.80 -4.75
CA ILE A 246 -2.65 0.18 -5.02
C ILE A 246 -1.36 -0.51 -5.48
N SER A 247 -0.94 -1.59 -4.83
CA SER A 247 0.25 -2.38 -5.23
C SER A 247 0.13 -2.91 -6.66
N VAL A 248 -1.05 -3.40 -7.03
CA VAL A 248 -1.34 -3.85 -8.40
C VAL A 248 -1.30 -2.68 -9.38
N LEU A 249 -1.92 -1.54 -9.03
CA LEU A 249 -1.87 -0.32 -9.84
C LEU A 249 -0.44 0.20 -10.04
N LEU A 250 0.41 0.14 -9.00
CA LEU A 250 1.84 0.49 -9.08
C LEU A 250 2.60 -0.46 -10.01
N ALA A 251 2.33 -1.76 -9.94
CA ALA A 251 2.91 -2.72 -10.89
C ALA A 251 2.48 -2.40 -12.34
N PHE A 252 1.25 -1.92 -12.52
CA PHE A 252 0.74 -1.49 -13.82
C PHE A 252 1.19 -0.08 -14.25
N SER A 253 1.71 0.76 -13.35
CA SER A 253 2.14 2.13 -13.67
C SER A 253 3.58 2.22 -14.17
N VAL A 254 4.38 1.15 -14.05
CA VAL A 254 5.74 1.07 -14.60
C VAL A 254 5.74 1.39 -16.10
N ALA A 255 6.63 2.26 -16.58
CA ALA A 255 6.64 2.68 -17.97
C ALA A 255 6.63 1.50 -18.97
N LYS A 256 5.87 1.65 -20.06
CA LYS A 256 5.89 0.72 -21.20
C LYS A 256 6.77 1.31 -22.30
N PRO A 257 7.52 0.48 -23.05
CA PRO A 257 8.05 0.90 -24.34
C PRO A 257 6.88 1.40 -25.20
N SER A 258 7.04 2.55 -25.86
CA SER A 258 6.00 3.03 -26.78
C SER A 258 5.83 1.98 -27.89
N PRO A 259 4.63 1.42 -28.10
CA PRO A 259 4.41 0.60 -29.27
C PRO A 259 4.51 1.52 -30.49
N GLN A 260 5.29 1.11 -31.51
CA GLN A 260 5.31 1.79 -32.81
C GLN A 260 3.92 1.82 -33.50
N ASP A 261 2.92 1.10 -32.96
CA ASP A 261 1.53 1.09 -33.43
C ASP A 261 0.50 1.36 -32.30
N PRO A 262 -0.16 2.53 -32.27
CA PRO A 262 -1.16 2.87 -31.26
C PRO A 262 -2.46 2.06 -31.37
N LEU A 263 -2.74 1.43 -32.51
CA LEU A 263 -4.00 0.70 -32.79
C LEU A 263 -4.08 -0.71 -32.16
N LYS A 264 -3.01 -1.22 -31.54
CA LYS A 264 -2.97 -2.59 -30.96
C LYS A 264 -3.04 -2.65 -29.43
N GLN A 265 -3.23 -1.54 -28.73
CA GLN A 265 -3.42 -1.57 -27.28
C GLN A 265 -4.82 -2.12 -26.93
N LYS A 266 -4.93 -3.45 -26.80
CA LYS A 266 -6.13 -4.08 -26.23
C LYS A 266 -6.33 -3.62 -24.78
N PRO A 267 -7.57 -3.31 -24.36
CA PRO A 267 -7.89 -3.02 -22.97
C PRO A 267 -7.50 -4.21 -22.08
N PHE A 268 -6.90 -3.91 -20.93
CA PHE A 268 -6.19 -4.87 -20.09
C PHE A 268 -7.12 -5.96 -19.52
N PRO A 269 -7.01 -7.23 -19.96
CA PRO A 269 -7.85 -8.31 -19.44
C PRO A 269 -7.54 -8.64 -17.96
N ASN A 270 -6.31 -8.39 -17.51
CA ASN A 270 -5.85 -8.76 -16.16
C ASN A 270 -6.43 -7.85 -15.06
N THR A 271 -6.72 -6.59 -15.35
CA THR A 271 -7.32 -5.66 -14.37
C THR A 271 -8.78 -6.02 -14.11
N VAL A 272 -9.50 -6.45 -15.14
CA VAL A 272 -10.89 -6.94 -15.01
C VAL A 272 -10.91 -8.23 -14.21
N ALA A 273 -10.00 -9.17 -14.47
CA ALA A 273 -9.88 -10.40 -13.69
C ALA A 273 -9.62 -10.13 -12.20
N PHE A 274 -8.74 -9.17 -11.88
CA PHE A 274 -8.46 -8.77 -10.49
C PHE A 274 -9.70 -8.19 -9.80
N LEU A 275 -10.42 -7.27 -10.46
CA LEU A 275 -11.64 -6.67 -9.91
C LEU A 275 -12.77 -7.69 -9.73
N VAL A 276 -12.87 -8.68 -10.63
CA VAL A 276 -13.84 -9.78 -10.51
C VAL A 276 -13.51 -10.67 -9.32
N VAL A 277 -12.24 -11.06 -9.14
CA VAL A 277 -11.80 -11.84 -7.97
C VAL A 277 -12.07 -11.06 -6.68
N LEU A 278 -11.73 -9.78 -6.65
CA LEU A 278 -12.00 -8.88 -5.52
C LEU A 278 -13.50 -8.83 -5.18
N GLY A 279 -14.35 -8.64 -6.18
CA GLY A 279 -15.81 -8.62 -6.00
C GLY A 279 -16.39 -9.94 -5.53
N LEU A 280 -15.87 -11.08 -6.01
CA LEU A 280 -16.29 -12.42 -5.56
C LEU A 280 -15.91 -12.68 -4.09
N VAL A 281 -14.75 -12.20 -3.65
CA VAL A 281 -14.31 -12.33 -2.25
C VAL A 281 -15.17 -11.46 -1.34
N LEU A 282 -15.38 -10.19 -1.69
CA LEU A 282 -16.29 -9.30 -0.95
C LEU A 282 -17.70 -9.92 -0.84
N ARG A 283 -18.21 -10.51 -1.93
CA ARG A 283 -19.51 -11.20 -1.91
C ARG A 283 -19.53 -12.44 -1.03
N ARG A 284 -18.42 -13.18 -0.91
CA ARG A 284 -18.31 -14.30 0.03
C ARG A 284 -18.26 -13.82 1.48
N LEU A 285 -17.55 -12.72 1.76
CA LEU A 285 -17.47 -12.13 3.10
C LEU A 285 -18.82 -11.55 3.56
N ILE A 286 -19.64 -11.03 2.65
CA ILE A 286 -20.97 -10.46 2.97
C ILE A 286 -22.03 -11.54 3.26
N LYS A 287 -21.86 -12.75 2.72
CA LYS A 287 -22.86 -13.84 2.85
C LYS A 287 -22.74 -14.65 4.14
N VAL A 288 -21.71 -14.40 4.95
CA VAL A 288 -21.43 -15.07 6.22
C VAL A 288 -21.73 -14.10 7.35
#